data_AF-A0A940SRA1-F1
#
_entry.id   AF-A0A940SRA1-F1
#
_cell.length_a   1.000
_cell.length_b   1.000
_cell.length_c   1.000
_cell.angle_alpha   90.00
_cell.angle_beta   90.00
_cell.angle_gamma   90.00
#
_symmetry.space_group_name_H-M   'P 1'
#
loop_
_entity.id
_entity.type
_entity.pdbx_description
1 polymer ?
#
loop_
_entity_poly.entity_id
_entity_poly.type
_entity_poly.pdbx_seq_one_letter_code
_entity_poly.pdbx_strand_id
1 'polypeptide(L)'
;MKRTVQHFPLIAGGIFLLTAAFSIVYAFFSDTGSVGFRIMLSEYIGRSGIMSVLYAAVTAVMTALLGISLHKKKMNNIRKFLYVLILLSFLVTGFCPLRGGGVNLLLSFTGLIHVLAELIVLGLTAIVSLLAAIFAKSKAQRIVGLLPVLYTVIILTAPQIIRESLFFWEIIFIMQPILNLQAEQNGEPADQKQPAAAF
;
A
#
# COMPACT_ATOMS: atom_id res chain seq x y z
N MET A 1 12.59 9.21 28.97
CA MET A 1 11.48 8.28 28.67
C MET A 1 11.89 7.42 27.48
N LYS A 2 12.17 6.12 27.65
CA LYS A 2 12.61 5.23 26.55
C LYS A 2 11.48 5.11 25.53
N ARG A 3 11.76 5.44 24.26
CA ARG A 3 10.81 5.21 23.15
C ARG A 3 10.70 3.72 22.90
N THR A 4 9.54 3.14 23.17
CA THR A 4 9.17 1.84 22.62
C THR A 4 8.94 2.01 21.12
N VAL A 5 9.89 1.54 20.32
CA VAL A 5 9.71 1.39 18.87
C VAL A 5 8.53 0.45 18.66
N GLN A 6 7.51 0.90 17.94
CA GLN A 6 6.43 0.01 17.54
C GLN A 6 6.89 -0.76 16.31
N HIS A 7 6.93 -2.08 16.43
CA HIS A 7 7.28 -2.98 15.33
C HIS A 7 6.08 -3.40 14.48
N PHE A 8 4.87 -2.95 14.85
CA PHE A 8 3.63 -3.35 14.18
C PHE A 8 3.59 -3.04 12.68
N PRO A 9 4.06 -1.86 12.18
CA PRO A 9 4.12 -1.65 10.74
C PRO A 9 5.09 -2.62 10.06
N LEU A 10 6.29 -2.84 10.61
CA LEU A 10 7.24 -3.80 10.05
C LEU A 10 6.68 -5.24 10.02
N ILE A 11 5.97 -5.66 11.08
CA ILE A 11 5.30 -6.96 11.13
C ILE A 11 4.22 -7.05 10.04
N ALA A 12 3.39 -6.01 9.89
CA ALA A 12 2.38 -5.96 8.84
C ALA A 12 3.01 -6.06 7.43
N GLY A 13 4.11 -5.34 7.19
CA GLY A 13 4.85 -5.40 5.93
C GLY A 13 5.50 -6.77 5.68
N GLY A 14 6.03 -7.41 6.72
CA GLY A 14 6.60 -8.75 6.63
C GLY A 14 5.55 -9.81 6.26
N ILE A 15 4.39 -9.79 6.94
CA ILE A 15 3.27 -10.69 6.63
C ILE A 15 2.81 -10.51 5.18
N PHE A 16 2.73 -9.26 4.73
CA PHE A 16 2.36 -8.94 3.36
C PHE A 16 3.34 -9.50 2.33
N LEU A 17 4.63 -9.24 2.52
CA LEU A 17 5.68 -9.72 1.61
C LEU A 17 5.71 -11.24 1.53
N LEU A 18 5.54 -11.93 2.67
CA LEU A 18 5.44 -13.39 2.69
C LEU A 18 4.22 -13.90 1.93
N THR A 19 3.08 -13.23 2.07
CA THR A 19 1.85 -13.57 1.35
C THR A 19 2.00 -13.34 -0.15
N ALA A 20 2.60 -12.23 -0.55
CA ALA A 20 2.90 -11.94 -1.95
C ALA A 20 3.87 -12.99 -2.54
N ALA A 21 4.96 -13.31 -1.83
CA ALA A 21 5.90 -14.34 -2.26
C ALA A 21 5.23 -15.72 -2.38
N PHE A 22 4.36 -16.09 -1.44
CA PHE A 22 3.59 -17.33 -1.49
C PHE A 22 2.63 -17.36 -2.68
N SER A 23 1.95 -16.24 -2.99
CA SER A 23 1.11 -16.10 -4.17
C SER A 23 1.89 -16.27 -5.47
N ILE A 24 3.13 -15.75 -5.55
CA ILE A 24 4.04 -15.98 -6.70
C ILE A 24 4.34 -17.48 -6.85
N VAL A 25 4.77 -18.11 -5.77
CA VAL A 25 5.18 -19.51 -5.76
C VAL A 25 4.00 -20.39 -6.17
N TYR A 26 2.83 -20.15 -5.59
CA TYR A 26 1.62 -20.87 -5.95
C TYR A 26 1.19 -20.64 -7.40
N ALA A 27 1.30 -19.40 -7.91
CA ALA A 27 1.02 -19.10 -9.30
C ALA A 27 1.95 -19.90 -10.23
N PHE A 28 3.23 -20.00 -9.89
CA PHE A 28 4.22 -20.74 -10.66
C PHE A 28 3.94 -22.26 -10.71
N PHE A 29 3.45 -22.83 -9.61
CA PHE A 29 3.17 -24.26 -9.49
C PHE A 29 1.73 -24.66 -9.87
N SER A 30 0.83 -23.71 -10.08
CA SER A 30 -0.53 -23.98 -10.54
C SER A 30 -0.66 -23.75 -12.06
N ASP A 31 -1.71 -24.28 -12.69
CA ASP A 31 -2.02 -24.04 -14.13
C ASP A 31 -2.22 -22.55 -14.49
N THR A 32 -2.18 -21.65 -13.51
CA THR A 32 -2.13 -20.19 -13.72
C THR A 32 -0.75 -19.66 -14.14
N GLY A 33 0.32 -20.46 -14.03
CA GLY A 33 1.67 -20.08 -14.41
C GLY A 33 1.85 -19.73 -15.90
N SER A 34 0.93 -20.17 -16.77
CA SER A 34 0.89 -19.84 -18.20
C SER A 34 0.73 -18.34 -18.48
N VAL A 35 0.24 -17.56 -17.50
CA VAL A 35 0.02 -16.10 -17.65
C VAL A 35 1.28 -15.29 -17.27
N GLY A 36 2.24 -15.89 -16.55
CA GLY A 36 3.47 -15.23 -16.10
C GLY A 36 3.23 -13.97 -15.25
N PHE A 37 4.26 -13.17 -14.96
CA PHE A 37 4.11 -11.93 -14.17
C PHE A 37 3.35 -10.78 -14.87
N ARG A 38 2.54 -11.09 -15.89
CA ARG A 38 1.92 -10.13 -16.81
C ARG A 38 0.52 -9.66 -16.35
N ILE A 39 0.05 -10.13 -15.19
CA ILE A 39 -1.24 -9.75 -14.58
C ILE A 39 -1.03 -9.26 -13.13
N MET A 40 -2.02 -8.55 -12.58
CA MET A 40 -2.00 -8.03 -11.21
C MET A 40 -1.90 -9.18 -10.17
N LEU A 41 -1.28 -8.92 -9.03
CA LEU A 41 -1.26 -9.86 -7.89
C LEU A 41 -2.70 -10.11 -7.40
N SER A 42 -3.54 -9.08 -7.36
CA SER A 42 -4.98 -9.21 -7.04
C SER A 42 -5.74 -10.11 -8.02
N GLU A 43 -5.36 -10.13 -9.30
CA GLU A 43 -5.94 -11.02 -10.31
C GLU A 43 -5.46 -12.48 -10.11
N TYR A 44 -4.18 -12.67 -9.77
CA TYR A 44 -3.65 -13.98 -9.39
C TYR A 44 -4.39 -14.57 -8.19
N ILE A 45 -4.59 -13.74 -7.17
CA ILE A 45 -5.32 -14.08 -5.96
C ILE A 45 -6.77 -14.44 -6.28
N GLY A 46 -7.44 -13.68 -7.15
CA GLY A 46 -8.82 -13.93 -7.54
C GLY A 46 -9.03 -15.23 -8.32
N ARG A 47 -7.99 -15.76 -8.98
CA ARG A 47 -8.08 -17.04 -9.71
C ARG A 47 -8.21 -18.26 -8.80
N SER A 48 -7.74 -18.18 -7.55
CA SER A 48 -7.86 -19.25 -6.57
C SER A 48 -8.69 -18.80 -5.36
N GLY A 49 -9.77 -19.52 -5.08
CA GLY A 49 -10.63 -19.22 -3.91
C GLY A 49 -9.85 -19.27 -2.60
N ILE A 50 -8.91 -20.21 -2.46
CA ILE A 50 -8.05 -20.33 -1.27
C ILE A 50 -7.15 -19.10 -1.13
N MET A 51 -6.56 -18.64 -2.25
CA MET A 51 -5.73 -17.43 -2.21
C MET A 51 -6.52 -16.17 -1.93
N SER A 52 -7.73 -16.06 -2.48
CA SER A 52 -8.65 -14.96 -2.17
C SER A 52 -8.96 -14.88 -0.67
N VAL A 53 -9.25 -16.02 -0.02
CA VAL A 53 -9.50 -16.07 1.42
C VAL A 53 -8.24 -15.72 2.22
N LEU A 54 -7.09 -16.28 1.85
CA LEU A 54 -5.82 -16.00 2.52
C LEU A 54 -5.46 -14.51 2.42
N TYR A 55 -5.62 -13.91 1.24
CA TYR A 55 -5.34 -12.51 1.01
C TYR A 55 -6.28 -11.59 1.80
N ALA A 56 -7.58 -11.89 1.84
CA ALA A 56 -8.54 -11.15 2.67
C ALA A 56 -8.16 -11.22 4.16
N ALA A 57 -7.80 -12.40 4.66
CA ALA A 57 -7.37 -12.60 6.04
C ALA A 57 -6.10 -11.81 6.38
N VAL A 58 -5.08 -11.88 5.52
CA VAL A 58 -3.83 -11.13 5.67
C VAL A 58 -4.09 -9.62 5.64
N THR A 59 -4.90 -9.15 4.70
CA THR A 59 -5.27 -7.73 4.58
C THR A 59 -6.00 -7.22 5.82
N ALA A 60 -6.90 -8.03 6.40
CA ALA A 60 -7.58 -7.72 7.64
C ALA A 60 -6.59 -7.61 8.83
N VAL A 61 -5.66 -8.56 8.96
CA VAL A 61 -4.62 -8.54 10.00
C VAL A 61 -3.73 -7.31 9.86
N MET A 62 -3.21 -7.03 8.66
CA MET A 62 -2.40 -5.85 8.39
C MET A 62 -3.13 -4.56 8.72
N THR A 63 -4.39 -4.45 8.29
CA THR A 63 -5.20 -3.26 8.55
C THR A 63 -5.41 -3.05 10.05
N ALA A 64 -5.66 -4.12 10.81
CA ALA A 64 -5.75 -4.04 12.27
C ALA A 64 -4.42 -3.57 12.91
N LEU A 65 -3.29 -4.13 12.50
CA LEU A 65 -1.96 -3.76 13.02
C LEU A 65 -1.60 -2.29 12.72
N LEU A 66 -1.90 -1.83 11.51
CA LEU A 66 -1.69 -0.44 11.12
C LEU A 66 -2.71 0.50 11.80
N GLY A 67 -3.95 0.07 11.98
CA GLY A 67 -4.98 0.80 12.72
C GLY A 67 -4.59 1.04 14.18
N ILE A 68 -4.07 0.01 14.87
CA ILE A 68 -3.51 0.13 16.23
C ILE A 68 -2.35 1.13 16.24
N SER A 69 -1.47 1.05 15.24
CA SER A 69 -0.31 1.96 15.10
C SER A 69 -0.73 3.41 14.91
N LEU A 70 -1.76 3.67 14.11
CA LEU A 70 -2.34 5.01 13.90
C LEU A 70 -3.08 5.53 15.13
N HIS A 71 -3.78 4.67 15.86
CA HIS A 71 -4.52 5.08 17.06
C HIS A 71 -3.57 5.56 18.16
N LYS A 72 -2.44 4.86 18.34
CA LYS A 72 -1.46 5.16 19.39
C LYS A 72 -0.58 6.38 19.10
N LYS A 73 -0.61 6.91 17.87
CA LYS A 73 0.29 7.98 17.46
C LYS A 73 -0.42 9.34 17.44
N LYS A 74 0.23 10.35 18.03
CA LYS A 74 -0.17 11.75 17.84
C LYS A 74 0.24 12.20 16.44
N MET A 75 -0.75 12.48 15.59
CA MET A 75 -0.60 12.95 14.21
C MET A 75 -1.64 14.04 13.94
N ASN A 76 -1.34 14.94 12.99
CA ASN A 76 -2.33 15.89 12.48
C ASN A 76 -3.53 15.13 11.87
N ASN A 77 -4.74 15.65 12.10
CA ASN A 77 -6.02 15.12 11.62
C ASN A 77 -6.03 14.85 10.12
N ILE A 78 -5.45 15.73 9.30
CA ILE A 78 -5.38 15.53 7.83
C ILE A 78 -4.59 14.27 7.49
N ARG A 79 -3.40 14.08 8.10
CA ARG A 79 -2.58 12.88 7.84
C ARG A 79 -3.24 11.63 8.35
N LYS A 80 -3.82 11.68 9.55
CA LYS A 80 -4.55 10.55 10.13
C LYS A 80 -5.72 10.13 9.23
N PHE A 81 -6.45 11.10 8.69
CA PHE A 81 -7.52 10.86 7.72
C PHE A 81 -7.00 10.18 6.44
N LEU A 82 -5.90 10.67 5.86
CA LEU A 82 -5.29 10.04 4.66
C LEU A 82 -4.91 8.57 4.92
N TYR A 83 -4.26 8.28 6.05
CA TYR A 83 -3.90 6.90 6.39
C TYR A 83 -5.14 6.03 6.64
N VAL A 84 -6.19 6.54 7.27
CA VAL A 84 -7.45 5.81 7.46
C VAL A 84 -8.09 5.47 6.11
N LEU A 85 -8.12 6.42 5.17
CA LEU A 85 -8.62 6.16 3.82
C LEU A 85 -7.79 5.09 3.10
N ILE A 86 -6.45 5.16 3.19
CA ILE A 86 -5.57 4.12 2.63
C ILE A 86 -5.91 2.74 3.22
N LEU A 87 -6.10 2.65 4.54
CA LEU A 87 -6.45 1.39 5.21
C LEU A 87 -7.82 0.85 4.79
N LEU A 88 -8.82 1.72 4.66
CA LEU A 88 -10.15 1.32 4.18
C LEU A 88 -10.05 0.79 2.74
N SER A 89 -9.31 1.47 1.88
CA SER A 89 -9.11 1.03 0.50
C SER A 89 -8.31 -0.28 0.40
N PHE A 90 -7.35 -0.52 1.31
CA PHE A 90 -6.72 -1.84 1.43
C PHE A 90 -7.72 -2.93 1.80
N LEU A 91 -8.60 -2.70 2.78
CA LEU A 91 -9.65 -3.68 3.10
C LEU A 91 -10.52 -3.97 1.88
N VAL A 92 -10.98 -2.93 1.17
CA VAL A 92 -11.82 -3.11 -0.02
C VAL A 92 -11.10 -3.92 -1.10
N THR A 93 -9.84 -3.64 -1.39
CA THR A 93 -9.05 -4.41 -2.37
C THR A 93 -8.82 -5.86 -1.92
N GLY A 94 -8.62 -6.09 -0.62
CA GLY A 94 -8.47 -7.43 -0.03
C GLY A 94 -9.74 -8.28 -0.04
N PHE A 95 -10.90 -7.68 0.21
CA PHE A 95 -12.19 -8.38 0.24
C PHE A 95 -12.83 -8.54 -1.14
N CYS A 96 -12.41 -7.75 -2.13
CA CYS A 96 -12.92 -7.82 -3.49
C CYS A 96 -11.80 -8.17 -4.49
N PRO A 97 -11.05 -9.28 -4.36
CA PRO A 97 -9.97 -9.58 -5.30
C PRO A 97 -10.51 -9.76 -6.73
N LEU A 98 -9.71 -9.36 -7.72
CA LEU A 98 -10.11 -9.38 -9.13
C LEU A 98 -10.32 -10.80 -9.64
N ARG A 99 -11.58 -11.21 -9.82
CA ARG A 99 -11.93 -12.50 -10.39
C ARG A 99 -12.05 -12.42 -11.92
N GLY A 100 -10.92 -12.54 -12.61
CA GLY A 100 -10.87 -12.80 -14.06
C GLY A 100 -10.32 -11.66 -14.92
N GLY A 101 -9.15 -11.87 -15.55
CA GLY A 101 -8.52 -10.96 -16.51
C GLY A 101 -9.15 -10.92 -17.90
N GLY A 102 -10.49 -10.95 -17.97
CA GLY A 102 -11.22 -10.80 -19.23
C GLY A 102 -11.68 -9.35 -19.46
N VAL A 103 -12.08 -9.05 -20.70
CA VAL A 103 -12.57 -7.76 -21.23
C VAL A 103 -13.72 -7.12 -20.41
N ASN A 104 -14.24 -7.83 -19.39
CA ASN A 104 -15.39 -7.47 -18.57
C ASN A 104 -15.05 -7.07 -17.13
N LEU A 105 -13.78 -6.82 -16.79
CA LEU A 105 -13.35 -6.44 -15.43
C LEU A 105 -14.17 -5.26 -14.87
N LEU A 106 -14.43 -4.25 -15.71
CA LEU A 106 -15.20 -3.05 -15.38
C LEU A 106 -16.73 -3.24 -15.46
N LEU A 107 -17.20 -4.34 -16.03
CA LEU A 107 -18.63 -4.67 -16.12
C LEU A 107 -19.12 -5.40 -14.86
N SER A 108 -18.22 -5.99 -14.07
CA SER A 108 -18.56 -6.55 -12.76
C SER A 108 -18.49 -5.47 -11.67
N PHE A 109 -19.55 -5.37 -10.85
CA PHE A 109 -19.60 -4.43 -9.74
C PHE A 109 -18.42 -4.60 -8.77
N THR A 110 -18.02 -5.84 -8.50
CA THR A 110 -16.88 -6.18 -7.64
C THR A 110 -15.55 -5.76 -8.25
N GLY A 111 -15.36 -5.92 -9.56
CA GLY A 111 -14.15 -5.49 -10.26
C GLY A 111 -14.04 -3.97 -10.33
N LEU A 112 -15.15 -3.27 -10.58
CA LEU A 112 -15.18 -1.80 -10.54
C LEU A 112 -14.81 -1.25 -9.15
N ILE A 113 -15.38 -1.83 -8.09
CA ILE A 113 -15.05 -1.46 -6.71
C ILE A 113 -13.57 -1.67 -6.40
N HIS A 114 -13.00 -2.80 -6.83
CA HIS A 114 -11.59 -3.09 -6.63
C HIS A 114 -10.69 -2.06 -7.31
N VAL A 115 -10.92 -1.81 -8.61
CA VAL A 115 -10.14 -0.84 -9.40
C VAL A 115 -10.25 0.57 -8.81
N LEU A 116 -11.44 0.97 -8.40
CA LEU A 116 -11.62 2.28 -7.75
C LEU A 116 -10.85 2.37 -6.44
N ALA A 117 -10.92 1.33 -5.60
CA ALA A 117 -10.18 1.28 -4.34
C ALA A 117 -8.66 1.30 -4.57
N GLU A 118 -8.17 0.57 -5.58
CA GLU A 118 -6.76 0.56 -5.99
C GLU A 118 -6.29 1.95 -6.44
N LEU A 119 -7.06 2.64 -7.28
CA LEU A 119 -6.75 4.01 -7.69
C LEU A 119 -6.73 5.00 -6.51
N ILE A 120 -7.61 4.81 -5.53
CA ILE A 120 -7.60 5.60 -4.29
C ILE A 120 -6.33 5.30 -3.47
N VAL A 121 -5.96 4.03 -3.29
CA VAL A 121 -4.70 3.64 -2.63
C VAL A 121 -3.52 4.31 -3.32
N LEU A 122 -3.48 4.25 -4.65
CA LEU A 122 -2.44 4.81 -5.49
C LEU A 122 -2.28 6.32 -5.24
N GLY A 123 -3.36 7.07 -5.43
CA GLY A 123 -3.36 8.53 -5.31
C GLY A 123 -3.03 8.99 -3.89
N LEU A 124 -3.64 8.37 -2.88
CA LEU A 124 -3.39 8.74 -1.48
C LEU A 124 -1.97 8.37 -1.03
N THR A 125 -1.44 7.22 -1.47
CA THR A 125 -0.06 6.83 -1.18
C THR A 125 0.93 7.78 -1.84
N ALA A 126 0.66 8.24 -3.07
CA ALA A 126 1.46 9.25 -3.74
C ALA A 126 1.45 10.58 -2.99
N ILE A 127 0.28 11.05 -2.53
CA ILE A 127 0.14 12.28 -1.74
C ILE A 127 0.92 12.16 -0.42
N VAL A 128 0.71 11.07 0.33
CA VAL A 128 1.41 10.85 1.61
C VAL A 128 2.92 10.76 1.40
N SER A 129 3.37 10.10 0.34
CA SER A 129 4.80 9.96 0.04
C SER A 129 5.43 11.26 -0.43
N LEU A 130 4.70 12.07 -1.20
CA LEU A 130 5.11 13.43 -1.57
C LEU A 130 5.26 14.31 -0.34
N LEU A 131 4.27 14.29 0.56
CA LEU A 131 4.35 15.01 1.83
C LEU A 131 5.56 14.52 2.65
N ALA A 132 5.76 13.20 2.76
CA ALA A 132 6.92 12.64 3.44
C ALA A 132 8.25 13.08 2.80
N ALA A 133 8.33 13.16 1.47
CA ALA A 133 9.51 13.62 0.75
C ALA A 133 9.78 15.12 0.97
N ILE A 134 8.76 15.98 0.94
CA ILE A 134 8.90 17.42 1.21
C ILE A 134 9.45 17.65 2.63
N PHE A 135 8.95 16.89 3.60
CA PHE A 135 9.35 17.01 5.01
C PHE A 135 10.49 16.08 5.43
N ALA A 136 11.12 15.34 4.50
CA ALA A 136 12.15 14.38 4.84
C ALA A 136 13.48 15.05 5.22
N LYS A 137 14.12 14.48 6.26
CA LYS A 137 15.37 14.96 6.85
C LYS A 137 16.62 14.54 6.08
N SER A 138 16.56 13.41 5.39
CA SER A 138 17.69 12.85 4.64
C SER A 138 17.39 12.76 3.15
N LYS A 139 18.43 12.88 2.32
CA LYS A 139 18.33 12.69 0.86
C LYS A 139 17.79 11.30 0.50
N ALA A 140 18.20 10.27 1.24
CA ALA A 140 17.72 8.90 1.03
C ALA A 140 16.20 8.80 1.26
N GLN A 141 15.68 9.38 2.35
CA GLN A 141 14.23 9.40 2.61
C GLN A 141 13.46 10.20 1.55
N ARG A 142 14.04 11.30 1.05
CA ARG A 142 13.44 12.08 -0.04
C ARG A 142 13.31 11.25 -1.32
N ILE A 143 14.37 10.56 -1.71
CA ILE A 143 14.38 9.70 -2.91
C ILE A 143 13.34 8.59 -2.75
N VAL A 144 13.33 7.89 -1.61
CA VAL A 144 12.37 6.81 -1.35
C VAL A 144 10.91 7.33 -1.34
N GLY A 145 10.67 8.54 -0.83
CA GLY A 145 9.35 9.18 -0.84
C GLY A 145 8.89 9.66 -2.23
N LEU A 146 9.80 9.87 -3.17
CA LEU A 146 9.47 10.30 -4.54
C LEU A 146 9.19 9.14 -5.49
N LEU A 147 9.66 7.92 -5.20
CA LEU A 147 9.42 6.73 -6.03
C LEU A 147 7.92 6.48 -6.32
N PRO A 148 6.99 6.56 -5.33
CA PRO A 148 5.56 6.34 -5.58
C PRO A 148 4.92 7.46 -6.41
N VAL A 149 5.44 8.69 -6.31
CA VAL A 149 4.97 9.84 -7.08
C VAL A 149 5.36 9.66 -8.54
N LEU A 150 6.64 9.39 -8.80
CA LEU A 150 7.14 9.08 -10.14
C LEU A 150 6.34 7.93 -10.75
N TYR A 151 6.12 6.88 -9.96
CA TYR A 151 5.37 5.73 -10.43
C TYR A 151 3.91 6.05 -10.75
N THR A 152 3.23 6.86 -9.92
CA THR A 152 1.85 7.31 -10.21
C THR A 152 1.78 8.05 -11.55
N VAL A 153 2.78 8.90 -11.83
CA VAL A 153 2.90 9.57 -13.14
C VAL A 153 3.08 8.56 -14.27
N ILE A 154 3.93 7.54 -14.09
CA ILE A 154 4.15 6.51 -15.13
C ILE A 154 2.85 5.72 -15.37
N ILE A 155 2.05 5.38 -14.35
CA ILE A 155 0.74 4.73 -14.55
C ILE A 155 -0.17 5.56 -15.43
N LEU A 156 -0.29 6.85 -15.10
CA LEU A 156 -1.20 7.73 -15.79
C LEU A 156 -0.76 8.03 -17.23
N THR A 157 0.54 7.95 -17.52
CA THR A 157 1.11 8.33 -18.83
C THR A 157 1.46 7.16 -19.74
N ALA A 158 1.75 5.98 -19.18
CA ALA A 158 2.17 4.78 -19.93
C ALA A 158 1.53 3.50 -19.38
N PRO A 159 0.18 3.37 -19.42
CA PRO A 159 -0.54 2.22 -18.85
C PRO A 159 -0.15 0.88 -19.48
N GLN A 160 0.31 0.89 -20.74
CA GLN A 160 0.71 -0.30 -21.51
C GLN A 160 1.99 -0.95 -20.94
N ILE A 161 2.99 -0.14 -20.57
CA ILE A 161 4.29 -0.59 -20.04
C ILE A 161 4.12 -1.18 -18.63
N ILE A 162 3.17 -0.63 -17.87
CA ILE A 162 2.92 -1.06 -16.50
C ILE A 162 2.06 -2.31 -16.44
N ARG A 163 1.14 -2.53 -17.39
CA ARG A 163 0.28 -3.73 -17.40
C ARG A 163 1.08 -5.03 -17.27
N GLU A 164 2.27 -5.08 -17.85
CA GLU A 164 3.18 -6.23 -17.81
C GLU A 164 4.02 -6.37 -16.52
N SER A 165 3.94 -5.40 -15.62
CA SER A 165 4.70 -5.39 -14.34
C SER A 165 3.85 -5.09 -13.11
N LEU A 166 2.53 -4.89 -13.26
CA LEU A 166 1.56 -4.53 -12.19
C LEU A 166 1.70 -5.37 -10.92
N PHE A 167 2.04 -6.65 -11.08
CA PHE A 167 2.31 -7.57 -9.99
C PHE A 167 3.28 -7.03 -8.92
N PHE A 168 4.42 -6.47 -9.34
CA PHE A 168 5.44 -5.95 -8.42
C PHE A 168 5.03 -4.64 -7.77
N TRP A 169 4.07 -3.93 -8.36
CA TRP A 169 3.75 -2.57 -7.98
C TRP A 169 2.65 -2.50 -6.93
N GLU A 170 1.65 -3.39 -6.95
CA GLU A 170 0.70 -3.56 -5.83
C GLU A 170 1.47 -3.82 -4.52
N ILE A 171 2.59 -4.56 -4.61
CA ILE A 171 3.46 -4.81 -3.46
C ILE A 171 4.09 -3.52 -2.93
N ILE A 172 4.62 -2.69 -3.83
CA ILE A 172 5.26 -1.42 -3.46
C ILE A 172 4.25 -0.45 -2.86
N PHE A 173 3.04 -0.36 -3.41
CA PHE A 173 1.99 0.52 -2.87
C PHE A 173 1.48 0.13 -1.51
N ILE A 174 1.46 -1.17 -1.22
CA ILE A 174 1.06 -1.64 0.11
C ILE A 174 2.19 -1.41 1.11
N MET A 175 3.44 -1.64 0.69
CA MET A 175 4.61 -1.46 1.55
C MET A 175 4.94 0.01 1.85
N GLN A 176 4.66 0.93 0.93
CA GLN A 176 5.10 2.32 1.10
C GLN A 176 4.40 3.08 2.25
N PRO A 177 3.06 3.03 2.41
CA PRO A 177 2.40 3.60 3.58
C PRO A 177 2.91 3.01 4.89
N ILE A 178 3.26 1.72 4.89
CA ILE A 178 3.83 1.02 6.05
C ILE A 178 5.21 1.59 6.40
N LEU A 179 6.08 1.74 5.40
CA LEU A 179 7.41 2.31 5.56
C LEU A 179 7.35 3.79 5.97
N ASN A 180 6.44 4.57 5.40
CA ASN A 180 6.20 5.95 5.78
C ASN A 180 5.73 6.05 7.24
N LEU A 181 4.76 5.21 7.63
CA LEU A 181 4.26 5.17 9.00
C LEU A 181 5.37 4.79 9.99
N GLN A 182 6.21 3.82 9.64
CA GLN A 182 7.37 3.40 10.43
C GLN A 182 8.43 4.50 10.53
N ALA A 183 8.79 5.14 9.42
CA ALA A 183 9.75 6.22 9.39
C ALA A 183 9.30 7.40 10.25
N GLU A 184 8.01 7.76 10.15
CA GLU A 184 7.42 8.80 10.98
C GLU A 184 7.20 8.34 12.45
N GLN A 185 7.22 7.04 12.76
CA GLN A 185 7.23 6.57 14.17
C GLN A 185 8.64 6.67 14.76
N ASN A 186 9.66 6.46 13.92
CA ASN A 186 11.06 6.52 14.30
C ASN A 186 11.60 7.97 14.38
N GLY A 187 11.02 8.93 13.65
CA GLY A 187 11.21 10.38 13.86
C GLY A 187 9.89 11.04 14.26
N GLU A 188 9.70 11.58 15.46
CA GLU A 188 10.33 12.83 15.94
C GLU A 188 9.96 13.17 17.40
N PRO A 189 10.51 14.27 17.97
CA PRO A 189 9.62 15.41 18.17
C PRO A 189 10.29 16.68 17.63
N ALA A 190 9.64 17.33 16.66
CA ALA A 190 9.78 18.76 16.48
C ALA A 190 8.39 19.35 16.24
N ASP A 191 7.48 19.13 17.19
CA ASP A 191 6.64 20.25 17.57
C ASP A 191 7.43 21.07 18.59
N GLN A 192 7.39 22.39 18.47
CA GLN A 192 8.08 23.42 19.27
C GLN A 192 9.41 23.95 18.71
N LYS A 193 9.34 24.57 17.53
CA LYS A 193 9.58 26.01 17.51
C LYS A 193 8.38 26.68 16.84
N GLN A 194 7.42 27.14 17.66
CA GLN A 194 6.87 28.48 17.43
C GLN A 194 8.08 29.39 17.15
N PRO A 195 8.08 30.25 16.13
CA PRO A 195 8.93 31.42 16.23
C PRO A 195 8.52 32.11 17.52
N ALA A 196 9.42 32.09 18.50
CA ALA A 196 9.37 33.02 19.61
C ALA A 196 9.17 34.41 19.00
N ALA A 197 8.23 35.16 19.55
CA ALA A 197 7.98 36.54 19.19
C ALA A 197 9.31 37.27 18.92
N ALA A 198 9.40 37.88 17.74
CA ALA A 198 10.38 38.90 17.46
C ALA A 198 9.65 40.01 16.69
N PHE A 199 9.23 41.00 17.49
CA PHE A 199 8.72 42.34 17.18
C PHE A 199 7.26 42.44 16.70
#